data_AF-A0A330M0U2-F1
#
_entry.id   AF-A0A330M0U2-F1
#
_cell.length_a   1.000
_cell.length_b   1.000
_cell.length_c   1.000
_cell.angle_alpha   90.00
_cell.angle_beta   90.00
_cell.angle_gamma   90.00
#
_symmetry.space_group_name_H-M   'P 1'
#
loop_
_entity.id
_entity.type
_entity.pdbx_description
1 polymer ?
#
loop_
_entity_poly.entity_id
_entity_poly.type
_entity_poly.pdbx_seq_one_letter_code
_entity_poly.pdbx_strand_id
1 'polypeptide(L)' 'MKNSEVTSSQEILHQVTKIVETECAQDASALLADGFVLLGVGNSIFADSENRFVYTLGFPKPIEELSHWACSNF' A
#
# COMPACT_ATOMS: atom_id res chain seq x y z
N MET A 1 -21.12 3.68 -25.88
CA MET A 1 -20.25 3.22 -24.78
C MET A 1 -21.00 3.47 -23.48
N LYS A 2 -21.25 2.45 -22.66
CA LYS A 2 -21.80 2.69 -21.32
C LYS A 2 -20.68 3.33 -20.50
N ASN A 3 -20.91 4.53 -19.97
CA ASN A 3 -20.08 5.05 -18.89
C ASN A 3 -20.14 4.01 -17.77
N SER A 4 -19.08 3.23 -17.59
CA SER A 4 -18.97 2.40 -16.39
C SER A 4 -18.80 3.38 -15.24
N GLU A 5 -19.78 3.44 -14.36
CA GLU A 5 -19.66 4.19 -13.11
C GLU A 5 -18.39 3.70 -12.42
N VAL A 6 -17.43 4.59 -12.27
CA VAL A 6 -16.18 4.29 -11.56
C VAL A 6 -16.57 4.04 -10.11
N THR A 7 -16.21 2.89 -9.58
CA THR A 7 -16.52 2.57 -8.18
C THR A 7 -15.57 3.33 -7.26
N SER A 8 -15.97 3.58 -6.01
CA SER A 8 -15.11 4.26 -5.02
C SER A 8 -13.73 3.60 -4.87
N SER A 9 -13.65 2.27 -4.97
CA SER A 9 -12.37 1.54 -4.98
C SER A 9 -11.49 1.89 -6.18
N GLN A 10 -12.09 2.05 -7.37
CA GLN A 10 -11.36 2.47 -8.57
C GLN A 10 -10.89 3.91 -8.48
N GLU A 11 -11.69 4.81 -7.89
CA GLU A 11 -11.29 6.20 -7.64
C GLU A 11 -10.06 6.27 -6.72
N ILE A 12 -10.05 5.48 -5.64
CA ILE A 12 -8.90 5.40 -4.72
C ILE A 12 -7.67 4.87 -5.44
N LEU A 13 -7.80 3.81 -6.24
CA LEU A 13 -6.69 3.25 -7.02
C LEU A 13 -6.10 4.27 -8.00
N HIS A 14 -6.94 5.08 -8.65
CA HIS A 14 -6.49 6.15 -9.55
C HIS A 14 -5.75 7.28 -8.85
N GLN A 15 -5.90 7.42 -7.53
CA GLN A 15 -5.24 8.44 -6.73
C GLN A 15 -3.93 7.95 -6.10
N VAL A 16 -3.60 6.65 -6.16
CA VAL A 16 -2.37 6.11 -5.57
C VAL A 16 -1.13 6.71 -6.26
N THR A 17 -0.33 7.44 -5.49
CA THR A 17 0.90 8.12 -5.97
C THR A 17 2.17 7.38 -5.57
N LYS A 18 2.12 6.59 -4.50
CA LYS A 18 3.24 5.78 -4.00
C LYS A 18 2.73 4.40 -3.61
N ILE A 19 3.49 3.36 -3.95
CA ILE A 19 3.27 1.98 -3.51
C ILE A 19 4.48 1.54 -2.68
N VAL A 20 4.21 0.84 -1.59
CA VAL A 20 5.19 0.26 -0.67
C VAL A 20 4.85 -1.20 -0.43
N GLU A 21 5.88 -2.03 -0.29
CA GLU A 21 5.75 -3.43 0.12
C GLU A 21 6.57 -3.67 1.38
N THR A 22 6.01 -4.43 2.31
CA THR A 22 6.71 -4.82 3.54
C THR A 22 6.28 -6.21 3.98
N GLU A 23 7.21 -7.03 4.45
CA GLU A 23 6.89 -8.28 5.16
C GLU A 23 6.56 -8.07 6.65
N CYS A 24 6.78 -6.86 7.17
CA CYS A 24 6.56 -6.51 8.58
C CYS A 24 5.11 -6.05 8.80
N ALA A 25 4.34 -6.84 9.55
CA ALA A 25 2.95 -6.51 9.86
C ALA A 25 2.80 -5.23 10.69
N GLN A 26 3.80 -4.91 11.53
CA GLN A 26 3.83 -3.68 12.32
C GLN A 26 4.01 -2.45 11.43
N ASP A 27 4.90 -2.52 10.44
CA ASP A 27 5.11 -1.43 9.49
C ASP A 27 3.89 -1.22 8.61
N ALA A 28 3.28 -2.31 8.13
CA ALA A 28 2.01 -2.24 7.40
C ALA A 28 0.92 -1.56 8.24
N SER A 29 0.82 -1.90 9.53
CA SER A 29 -0.15 -1.28 10.45
C SER A 29 0.14 0.21 10.67
N ALA A 30 1.40 0.60 10.77
CA ALA A 30 1.81 2.00 10.89
C ALA A 30 1.47 2.80 9.62
N LEU A 31 1.75 2.25 8.43
CA LEU A 31 1.40 2.86 7.15
C LEU A 31 -0.12 3.02 6.98
N LEU A 32 -0.91 2.03 7.41
CA LEU A 32 -2.38 2.13 7.42
C LEU A 32 -2.86 3.28 8.31
N ALA A 33 -2.27 3.44 9.51
CA ALA A 33 -2.59 4.54 10.41
C ALA A 33 -2.19 5.91 9.83
N ASP A 34 -1.14 5.95 9.01
CA ASP A 34 -0.67 7.15 8.30
C ASP A 34 -1.50 7.49 7.05
N GLY A 35 -2.47 6.64 6.70
CA GLY A 35 -3.43 6.88 5.61
C GLY A 35 -3.12 6.15 4.31
N PHE A 36 -2.21 5.19 4.31
CA PHE A 36 -2.09 4.22 3.22
C PHE A 36 -3.32 3.31 3.18
N VAL A 37 -3.60 2.77 1.99
CA VAL A 37 -4.64 1.76 1.76
C VAL A 37 -4.01 0.43 1.42
N LEU A 38 -4.54 -0.66 1.97
CA LEU A 38 -4.10 -2.01 1.63
C LEU A 38 -4.56 -2.37 0.22
N LEU A 39 -3.62 -2.67 -0.68
CA LEU A 39 -3.89 -3.06 -2.05
C LEU A 39 -3.87 -4.58 -2.23
N GLY A 40 -3.05 -5.28 -1.44
CA GLY A 40 -2.94 -6.73 -1.51
C GLY A 40 -2.12 -7.34 -0.39
N VAL A 41 -2.33 -8.64 -0.18
CA VAL A 41 -1.48 -9.47 0.68
C VAL A 41 -1.02 -10.65 -0.16
N GLY A 42 0.28 -10.72 -0.42
CA GLY A 42 0.93 -11.84 -1.08
C GLY A 42 1.54 -12.80 -0.07
N ASN A 43 1.82 -14.03 -0.52
CA ASN A 43 2.73 -14.93 0.18
C ASN A 43 3.96 -15.10 -0.70
N SER A 44 5.15 -14.86 -0.14
CA SER A 44 6.40 -14.98 -0.85
C SER A 44 7.33 -15.95 -0.11
N ILE A 45 8.04 -16.77 -0.88
CA ILE A 45 9.04 -17.69 -0.36
C ILE A 45 10.38 -16.95 -0.43
N PHE A 46 10.95 -16.63 0.72
CA PHE A 46 12.22 -15.92 0.80
C PHE A 46 13.41 -16.89 0.69
N ALA A 47 14.62 -16.34 0.54
CA ALA A 47 15.85 -17.11 0.30
C ALA A 47 16.19 -18.10 1.43
N ASP A 48 15.68 -17.87 2.63
CA ASP A 48 15.77 -18.75 3.80
C ASP A 48 14.67 -19.84 3.82
N SER A 49 13.88 -19.97 2.76
CA SER A 49 12.76 -20.90 2.63
C SER A 49 11.61 -20.64 3.61
N GLU A 50 11.55 -19.47 4.23
CA GLU A 50 10.41 -19.07 5.05
C GLU A 50 9.29 -18.50 4.18
N ASN A 51 8.06 -18.97 4.43
CA ASN A 51 6.85 -18.34 3.89
C ASN A 51 6.56 -17.10 4.71
N ARG A 52 6.56 -15.92 4.08
CA ARG A 52 6.17 -14.68 4.74
C ARG A 52 5.09 -13.96 3.95
N PHE A 53 4.19 -13.34 4.69
CA PHE A 53 3.21 -12.44 4.09
C PHE A 53 3.90 -11.16 3.65
N VAL A 54 3.56 -10.68 2.47
CA VAL A 54 3.98 -9.37 1.95
C VAL A 54 2.74 -8.50 1.82
N TYR A 55 2.75 -7.35 2.48
CA TYR A 55 1.67 -6.38 2.43
C TYR A 55 2.01 -5.32 1.40
N THR A 56 1.18 -5.17 0.37
CA THR A 56 1.30 -4.11 -0.63
C THR A 56 0.33 -2.99 -0.26
N LEU A 57 0.86 -1.79 0.01
CA LEU A 57 0.09 -0.63 0.42
C LEU A 57 0.29 0.54 -0.55
N GLY A 58 -0.77 1.30 -0.80
CA GLY A 58 -0.76 2.48 -1.66
C GLY A 58 -1.10 3.75 -0.90
N PHE A 59 -0.45 4.87 -1.21
CA PHE A 59 -0.81 6.18 -0.66
C PHE A 59 -1.64 6.98 -1.68
N PRO A 60 -2.93 7.24 -1.42
CA PRO A 60 -3.83 7.87 -2.38
C PRO A 60 -3.77 9.40 -2.38
N LYS A 61 -2.84 10.01 -1.65
CA LYS A 61 -2.71 11.47 -1.55
C LYS A 61 -1.43 11.95 -2.27
N PRO A 62 -1.29 13.26 -2.54
CA PRO A 62 -0.03 13.81 -3.03
C PRO A 62 1.15 13.37 -2.16
N ILE A 63 2.27 13.04 -2.79
CA ILE A 63 3.44 12.47 -2.10
C ILE A 63 4.03 13.45 -1.07
N GLU A 64 3.80 14.75 -1.26
CA GLU A 64 4.18 15.83 -0.36
C GLU A 64 3.44 15.79 0.99
N GLU A 65 2.31 15.09 1.06
CA GLU A 65 1.55 14.87 2.29
C GLU A 65 2.00 13.62 3.07
N LEU A 66 2.96 12.85 2.54
CA LEU A 66 3.52 11.72 3.28
C LEU A 66 4.18 12.19 4.57
N SER A 67 3.99 11.42 5.64
CA SER A 67 4.72 11.68 6.87
C SER A 67 6.22 11.54 6.65
N HIS A 68 6.99 12.31 7.41
CA HIS A 68 8.45 12.21 7.40
C HIS A 68 8.92 10.79 7.74
N TRP A 69 8.20 10.08 8.61
CA TRP A 69 8.50 8.69 8.96
C TRP A 69 8.34 7.78 7.73
N ALA A 70 7.20 7.83 7.03
CA ALA A 70 6.97 7.00 5.85
C ALA A 70 8.03 7.27 4.77
N CYS A 71 8.35 8.53 4.50
CA CYS A 71 9.41 8.92 3.54
C CYS A 71 10.81 8.44 3.93
N SER A 72 11.10 8.30 5.23
CA SER A 72 12.44 7.90 5.70
C SER A 72 12.62 6.38 5.74
N ASN A 73 11.53 5.61 5.75
CA ASN A 73 11.56 4.15 5.89
C ASN A 73 11.21 3.40 4.59
N PHE A 74 10.60 4.07 3.57
CA PHE A 74 10.08 3.43 2.34
C PHE A 74 10.16 4.26 1.05
#